data_AF-A0A6A2FHE2-F1
#
_entry.id   AF-A0A6A2FHE2-F1
#
_cell.length_a   1.000
_cell.length_b   1.000
_cell.length_c   1.000
_cell.angle_alpha   90.00
_cell.angle_beta   90.00
_cell.angle_gamma   90.00
#
_symmetry.space_group_name_H-M   'P 1'
#
loop_
_entity.id
_entity.type
_entity.pdbx_description
1 polymer ?
#
loop_
_entity_poly.entity_id
_entity_poly.type
_entity_poly.pdbx_seq_one_letter_code
_entity_poly.pdbx_strand_id
1 'polypeptide(L)'
;MRTDRTTPQNTHPAPIDGFDYRRIDIAEVRKHLNQFVKDFNQKAATPKERIRGGLFLTLLKVCDAYVRQNNRVGCLTINPIPCRMNNVRLAHLVKVDKRTILNHLSKLEQMGIVQKTFRGTKADYELTVPAWILLYDPQSSNNTLLGNQPTADSTENTDKAKNVRQSNLVNSLEKSNIHSIPCELGDNGIENNSGQPPLSADTAKPLGLFSCTPLKADGCVENPPLSTDEFPEQRLGGGAAAKKYPAWQLAMVLEFYRYAISSLYPYHQFDKETERKIKNKLFNHVYGSFKQPLTRDGWEKYQQTLIQRVDLIAAWKERPLEGDKTKKYQQGKFIVNPITFFDNKCPYGFIQTEQWLLLQYKRKALIKAELELDKARKELLTDTDRLKVYRKWETRFKNKKLPEAEVMFYHAMTNIQKQWALQKQRVVAPTT
;
A
#
# COMPACT_ATOMS: atom_id res chain seq x y z
N MET A 1 19.41 33.46 -56.94
CA MET A 1 18.20 32.90 -56.31
C MET A 1 18.61 31.80 -55.35
N ARG A 2 18.72 32.13 -54.07
CA ARG A 2 18.93 31.18 -52.95
C ARG A 2 17.66 31.26 -52.12
N THR A 3 16.98 30.13 -51.95
CA THR A 3 15.80 30.03 -51.08
C THR A 3 16.14 29.13 -49.91
N ASP A 4 16.44 29.77 -48.77
CA ASP A 4 16.56 29.11 -47.48
C ASP A 4 15.17 28.68 -46.99
N ARG A 5 15.00 27.39 -46.69
CA ARG A 5 13.82 26.85 -46.01
C ARG A 5 14.05 26.92 -44.51
N THR A 6 13.34 27.81 -43.83
CA THR A 6 13.18 27.86 -42.38
C THR A 6 12.18 26.78 -41.93
N THR A 7 12.66 25.85 -41.11
CA THR A 7 11.83 24.88 -40.38
C THR A 7 11.24 25.54 -39.13
N PRO A 8 9.95 25.37 -38.79
CA PRO A 8 9.38 25.94 -37.59
C PRO A 8 9.88 25.21 -36.34
N GLN A 9 10.45 25.96 -35.40
CA GLN A 9 10.72 25.48 -34.05
C GLN A 9 9.39 25.17 -33.35
N ASN A 10 9.16 23.88 -33.07
CA ASN A 10 8.12 23.44 -32.14
C ASN A 10 8.43 24.01 -30.76
N THR A 11 7.65 25.01 -30.36
CA THR A 11 7.62 25.53 -29.00
C THR A 11 7.02 24.45 -28.11
N HIS A 12 7.84 23.84 -27.27
CA HIS A 12 7.35 23.01 -26.17
C HIS A 12 6.40 23.84 -25.30
N PRO A 13 5.19 23.36 -24.97
CA PRO A 13 4.39 24.03 -23.95
C PRO A 13 5.16 23.97 -22.63
N ALA A 14 5.29 25.14 -22.00
CA ALA A 14 5.91 25.28 -20.69
C ALA A 14 5.27 24.31 -19.66
N PRO A 15 6.01 23.86 -18.64
CA PRO A 15 5.45 23.07 -17.56
C PRO A 15 4.31 23.86 -16.91
N ILE A 16 3.21 23.18 -16.59
CA ILE A 16 2.11 23.77 -15.81
C ILE A 16 2.67 24.08 -14.41
N ASP A 17 3.16 25.31 -14.26
CA ASP A 17 3.66 25.88 -13.03
C ASP A 17 2.47 26.11 -12.10
N GLY A 18 2.27 25.22 -11.13
CA GLY A 18 1.11 25.28 -10.23
C GLY A 18 0.63 23.95 -9.61
N PHE A 19 1.27 22.81 -9.90
CA PHE A 19 0.91 21.55 -9.25
C PHE A 19 1.36 21.54 -7.78
N ASP A 20 0.42 21.63 -6.85
CA ASP A 20 0.71 21.59 -5.41
C ASP A 20 1.05 20.15 -4.96
N TYR A 21 2.36 19.88 -4.80
CA TYR A 21 2.89 18.58 -4.37
C TYR A 21 2.78 18.34 -2.86
N ARG A 22 2.21 19.26 -2.08
CA ARG A 22 2.05 19.08 -0.63
C ARG A 22 1.25 17.81 -0.34
N ARG A 23 1.83 16.97 0.50
CA ARG A 23 1.20 15.74 0.95
C ARG A 23 0.17 16.05 2.02
N ILE A 24 -1.01 15.45 1.89
CA ILE A 24 -2.10 15.63 2.83
C ILE A 24 -1.95 14.61 3.96
N ASP A 25 -1.77 15.09 5.19
CA ASP A 25 -1.80 14.24 6.37
C ASP A 25 -3.25 13.90 6.74
N ILE A 26 -3.50 12.62 7.01
CA ILE A 26 -4.80 12.14 7.49
C ILE A 26 -5.15 12.80 8.83
N ALA A 27 -4.16 13.03 9.71
CA ALA A 27 -4.40 13.70 10.98
C ALA A 27 -4.90 15.14 10.80
N GLU A 28 -4.33 15.85 9.82
CA GLU A 28 -4.73 17.21 9.45
C GLU A 28 -6.12 17.24 8.83
N VAL A 29 -6.42 16.32 7.90
CA VAL A 29 -7.77 16.17 7.31
C VAL A 29 -8.81 15.90 8.39
N ARG A 30 -8.49 15.06 9.38
CA ARG A 30 -9.41 14.82 10.50
C ARG A 30 -9.65 16.09 11.31
N LYS A 31 -8.62 16.93 11.52
CA LYS A 31 -8.78 18.23 12.18
C LYS A 31 -9.67 19.18 11.37
N HIS A 32 -9.42 19.29 10.06
CA HIS A 32 -10.24 20.08 9.13
C HIS A 32 -11.69 19.61 9.11
N LEU A 33 -11.91 18.30 9.01
CA LEU A 33 -13.25 17.72 9.01
C LEU A 33 -14.01 17.96 10.32
N ASN A 34 -13.32 17.86 11.46
CA ASN A 34 -13.92 18.21 12.76
C ASN A 34 -14.32 19.69 12.82
N GLN A 35 -13.51 20.58 12.26
CA GLN A 35 -13.82 22.01 12.23
C GLN A 35 -14.96 22.31 11.27
N PHE A 36 -14.91 21.78 10.05
CA PHE A 36 -15.99 21.85 9.06
C PHE A 36 -17.33 21.40 9.65
N VAL A 37 -17.37 20.25 10.33
CA VAL A 37 -18.61 19.72 10.91
C VAL A 37 -19.13 20.58 12.05
N LYS A 38 -18.25 21.20 12.85
CA LYS A 38 -18.67 22.17 13.87
C LYS A 38 -19.34 23.37 13.23
N ASP A 39 -18.71 23.96 12.22
CA ASP A 39 -19.20 25.18 11.56
C ASP A 39 -20.48 24.88 10.76
N PHE A 40 -20.55 23.73 10.09
CA PHE A 40 -21.75 23.24 9.41
C PHE A 40 -22.91 23.04 10.39
N ASN A 41 -22.66 22.41 11.55
CA ASN A 41 -23.69 22.17 12.57
C ASN A 41 -24.16 23.44 13.27
N GLN A 42 -23.31 24.49 13.36
CA GLN A 42 -23.67 25.80 13.88
C GLN A 42 -24.61 26.55 12.92
N LYS A 43 -24.40 26.42 11.61
CA LYS A 43 -25.23 27.02 10.57
C LYS A 43 -26.55 26.27 10.32
N ALA A 44 -26.69 25.04 10.82
CA ALA A 44 -27.88 24.23 10.63
C ALA A 44 -29.07 24.79 11.44
N ALA A 45 -30.15 25.17 10.73
CA ALA A 45 -31.37 25.71 11.31
C ALA A 45 -32.10 24.66 12.15
N THR A 46 -32.08 23.39 11.72
CA THR A 46 -32.75 22.29 12.43
C THR A 46 -31.79 21.19 12.92
N PRO A 47 -32.10 20.50 14.04
CA PRO A 47 -31.31 19.36 14.50
C PRO A 47 -31.27 18.16 13.52
N LYS A 48 -32.16 18.14 12.52
CA LYS A 48 -32.22 17.09 11.50
C LYS A 48 -31.17 17.30 10.41
N GLU A 49 -30.80 18.55 10.11
CA GLU A 49 -29.74 18.91 9.16
C GLU A 49 -28.33 18.68 9.72
N ARG A 50 -28.19 18.55 11.04
CA ARG A 50 -26.88 18.34 11.68
C ARG A 50 -26.25 16.99 11.33
N ILE A 51 -24.93 17.01 11.17
CA ILE A 51 -24.07 15.83 11.09
C ILE A 51 -23.82 15.31 12.51
N ARG A 52 -24.51 14.21 12.84
CA ARG A 52 -24.44 13.53 14.16
C ARG A 52 -23.34 12.46 14.19
N GLY A 53 -22.98 11.98 15.38
CA GLY A 53 -21.83 11.09 15.60
C GLY A 53 -21.71 9.90 14.63
N GLY A 54 -22.78 9.13 14.40
CA GLY A 54 -22.74 7.99 13.46
C GLY A 54 -22.53 8.39 11.99
N LEU A 55 -23.18 9.49 11.57
CA LEU A 55 -23.01 10.06 10.23
C LEU A 55 -21.60 10.61 10.05
N PHE A 56 -21.09 11.31 11.06
CA PHE A 56 -19.73 11.85 11.11
C PHE A 56 -18.69 10.75 11.03
N LEU A 57 -18.87 9.65 11.78
CA LEU A 57 -17.93 8.51 11.74
C LEU A 57 -17.89 7.86 10.36
N THR A 58 -19.03 7.81 9.67
CA THR A 58 -19.12 7.33 8.29
C THR A 58 -18.35 8.25 7.35
N LEU A 59 -18.58 9.56 7.44
CA LEU A 59 -17.85 10.57 6.68
C LEU A 59 -16.34 10.49 6.92
N LEU A 60 -15.91 10.35 8.18
CA LEU A 60 -14.51 10.21 8.56
C LEU A 60 -13.86 9.02 7.86
N LYS A 61 -14.52 7.85 7.82
CA LYS A 61 -13.99 6.65 7.16
C LYS A 61 -13.96 6.77 5.64
N VAL A 62 -14.92 7.47 5.04
CA VAL A 62 -14.90 7.79 3.61
C VAL A 62 -13.73 8.73 3.28
N CYS A 63 -13.55 9.81 4.05
CA CYS A 63 -12.43 10.74 3.87
C CYS A 63 -11.08 10.06 4.08
N ASP A 64 -10.92 9.23 5.12
CA ASP A 64 -9.71 8.43 5.36
C ASP A 64 -9.37 7.55 4.13
N ALA A 65 -10.38 6.87 3.55
CA ALA A 65 -10.19 6.02 2.38
C ALA A 65 -9.88 6.82 1.12
N TYR A 66 -10.51 7.98 0.96
CA TYR A 66 -10.35 8.87 -0.19
C TYR A 66 -8.98 9.55 -0.22
N VAL A 67 -8.51 10.08 0.92
CA VAL A 67 -7.18 10.71 1.04
C VAL A 67 -6.05 9.70 0.88
N ARG A 68 -6.26 8.43 1.28
CA ARG A 68 -5.27 7.38 1.01
C ARG A 68 -5.06 7.13 -0.49
N GLN A 69 -6.08 7.36 -1.31
CA GLN A 69 -6.00 7.26 -2.77
C GLN A 69 -5.56 8.58 -3.42
N ASN A 70 -5.81 9.72 -2.76
CA ASN A 70 -5.49 11.06 -3.21
C ASN A 70 -4.66 11.80 -2.15
N ASN A 71 -3.42 11.38 -1.97
CA ASN A 71 -2.57 11.84 -0.86
C ASN A 71 -1.85 13.17 -1.12
N ARG A 72 -2.13 13.86 -2.24
CA ARG A 72 -1.53 15.15 -2.61
C ARG A 72 -2.60 16.17 -2.93
N VAL A 73 -2.36 17.43 -2.55
CA VAL A 73 -3.29 18.55 -2.76
C VAL A 73 -3.64 18.73 -4.24
N GLY A 74 -2.64 18.72 -5.13
CA GLY A 74 -2.86 18.82 -6.58
C GLY A 74 -3.70 17.68 -7.18
N CYS A 75 -3.70 16.49 -6.55
CA CYS A 75 -4.56 15.39 -7.00
C CYS A 75 -6.04 15.62 -6.67
N LEU A 76 -6.35 16.31 -5.57
CA LEU A 76 -7.74 16.59 -5.18
C LEU A 76 -8.42 17.61 -6.10
N THR A 77 -7.65 18.52 -6.68
CA THR A 77 -8.18 19.66 -7.46
C THR A 77 -8.21 19.39 -8.96
N ILE A 78 -7.25 18.64 -9.50
CA ILE A 78 -7.10 18.45 -10.95
C ILE A 78 -7.80 17.18 -11.45
N ASN A 79 -7.55 16.04 -10.82
CA ASN A 79 -8.12 14.74 -11.22
C ASN A 79 -8.22 13.79 -10.00
N PRO A 80 -9.20 14.00 -9.12
CA PRO A 80 -9.38 13.13 -7.97
C PRO A 80 -9.77 11.71 -8.40
N ILE A 81 -9.06 10.72 -7.86
CA ILE A 81 -9.38 9.30 -8.05
C ILE A 81 -10.52 8.93 -7.09
N PRO A 82 -11.68 8.48 -7.58
CA PRO A 82 -12.78 8.07 -6.72
C PRO A 82 -12.39 6.86 -5.85
N CYS A 83 -12.77 6.87 -4.57
CA CYS A 83 -12.50 5.74 -3.70
C CYS A 83 -13.57 4.66 -3.82
N ARG A 84 -13.14 3.42 -4.10
CA ARG A 84 -14.02 2.27 -4.20
C ARG A 84 -14.34 1.68 -2.83
N MET A 85 -15.63 1.61 -2.51
CA MET A 85 -16.13 1.06 -1.26
C MET A 85 -17.43 0.28 -1.46
N ASN A 86 -17.77 -0.57 -0.50
CA ASN A 86 -19.09 -1.19 -0.42
C ASN A 86 -19.71 -1.04 0.96
N ASN A 87 -21.03 -1.24 1.03
CA ASN A 87 -21.80 -1.04 2.26
C ASN A 87 -21.36 -2.01 3.36
N VAL A 88 -20.93 -3.24 3.01
CA VAL A 88 -20.51 -4.28 3.97
C VAL A 88 -19.23 -3.84 4.70
N ARG A 89 -18.25 -3.37 3.93
CA ARG A 89 -16.97 -2.91 4.45
C ARG A 89 -17.13 -1.64 5.28
N LEU A 90 -17.94 -0.68 4.82
CA LEU A 90 -18.20 0.56 5.57
C LEU A 90 -18.96 0.26 6.87
N ALA A 91 -19.95 -0.64 6.84
CA ALA A 91 -20.70 -1.10 8.01
C ALA A 91 -19.77 -1.71 9.07
N HIS A 92 -18.85 -2.58 8.63
CA HIS A 92 -17.85 -3.18 9.52
C HIS A 92 -16.89 -2.13 10.12
N LEU A 93 -16.43 -1.15 9.33
CA LEU A 93 -15.52 -0.10 9.80
C LEU A 93 -16.16 0.87 10.81
N VAL A 94 -17.46 1.14 10.65
CA VAL A 94 -18.23 2.07 11.49
C VAL A 94 -18.95 1.35 12.65
N LYS A 95 -18.99 -0.01 12.63
CA LYS A 95 -19.72 -0.87 13.56
C LYS A 95 -21.23 -0.59 13.59
N VAL A 96 -21.83 -0.45 12.42
CA VAL A 96 -23.29 -0.27 12.23
C VAL A 96 -23.79 -1.24 11.17
N ASP A 97 -25.11 -1.36 11.01
CA ASP A 97 -25.70 -2.21 9.99
C ASP A 97 -25.61 -1.58 8.57
N LYS A 98 -25.80 -2.43 7.54
CA LYS A 98 -25.71 -2.01 6.13
C LYS A 98 -26.80 -0.99 5.74
N ARG A 99 -27.99 -1.06 6.35
CA ARG A 99 -29.11 -0.14 6.09
C ARG A 99 -28.79 1.24 6.65
N THR A 100 -28.17 1.31 7.82
CA THR A 100 -27.67 2.56 8.41
C THR A 100 -26.60 3.21 7.53
N ILE A 101 -25.67 2.44 6.96
CA ILE A 101 -24.70 2.97 5.99
C ILE A 101 -25.38 3.57 4.75
N LEU A 102 -26.37 2.88 4.19
CA LEU A 102 -27.14 3.41 3.05
C LEU A 102 -27.78 4.75 3.40
N ASN A 103 -28.43 4.84 4.56
CA ASN A 103 -29.04 6.08 5.04
C ASN A 103 -28.00 7.20 5.25
N HIS A 104 -26.83 6.86 5.80
CA HIS A 104 -25.75 7.80 6.01
C HIS A 104 -25.22 8.35 4.67
N LEU A 105 -24.94 7.48 3.70
CA LEU A 105 -24.43 7.91 2.40
C LEU A 105 -25.45 8.74 1.63
N SER A 106 -26.73 8.33 1.60
CA SER A 106 -27.79 9.13 0.97
C SER A 106 -27.93 10.52 1.60
N LYS A 107 -27.75 10.62 2.93
CA LYS A 107 -27.81 11.92 3.62
C LYS A 107 -26.58 12.79 3.35
N LEU A 108 -25.38 12.22 3.30
CA LEU A 108 -24.16 12.95 2.93
C LEU A 108 -24.20 13.43 1.48
N GLU A 109 -24.82 12.64 0.60
CA GLU A 109 -25.04 12.97 -0.80
C GLU A 109 -26.04 14.11 -0.99
N GLN A 110 -27.17 14.08 -0.26
CA GLN A 110 -28.12 15.19 -0.22
C GLN A 110 -27.49 16.50 0.28
N MET A 111 -26.48 16.41 1.15
CA MET A 111 -25.74 17.58 1.65
C MET A 111 -24.62 18.05 0.71
N GLY A 112 -24.37 17.36 -0.41
CA GLY A 112 -23.27 17.68 -1.32
C GLY A 112 -21.87 17.40 -0.76
N ILE A 113 -21.77 16.64 0.34
CA ILE A 113 -20.52 16.35 1.04
C ILE A 113 -19.80 15.16 0.41
N VAL A 114 -20.55 14.20 -0.13
CA VAL A 114 -20.03 13.01 -0.81
C VAL A 114 -20.85 12.78 -2.06
N GLN A 115 -20.21 12.47 -3.19
CA GLN A 115 -20.91 12.05 -4.39
C GLN A 115 -20.69 10.55 -4.62
N LYS A 116 -21.77 9.82 -4.90
CA LYS A 116 -21.74 8.36 -5.07
C LYS A 116 -22.07 7.98 -6.50
N THR A 117 -21.16 7.24 -7.14
CA THR A 117 -21.37 6.67 -8.47
C THR A 117 -21.61 5.17 -8.37
N PHE A 118 -22.79 4.73 -8.80
CA PHE A 118 -23.16 3.32 -8.79
C PHE A 118 -22.49 2.57 -9.96
N ARG A 119 -21.91 1.39 -9.66
CA ARG A 119 -21.20 0.55 -10.64
C ARG A 119 -21.84 -0.84 -10.82
N GLY A 120 -23.04 -1.06 -10.26
CA GLY A 120 -23.75 -2.35 -10.31
C GLY A 120 -23.97 -2.98 -8.94
N THR A 121 -24.85 -3.99 -8.88
CA THR A 121 -25.36 -4.60 -7.62
C THR A 121 -24.33 -5.46 -6.88
N LYS A 122 -23.29 -5.94 -7.57
CA LYS A 122 -22.20 -6.77 -6.99
C LYS A 122 -20.82 -6.11 -7.09
N ALA A 123 -20.76 -4.84 -7.49
CA ALA A 123 -19.53 -4.08 -7.60
C ALA A 123 -19.40 -3.09 -6.44
N ASP A 124 -18.18 -2.75 -6.08
CA ASP A 124 -17.92 -1.60 -5.20
C ASP A 124 -18.41 -0.32 -5.92
N TYR A 125 -19.11 0.53 -5.18
CA TYR A 125 -19.46 1.87 -5.68
C TYR A 125 -18.27 2.81 -5.51
N GLU A 126 -18.26 3.86 -6.31
CA GLU A 126 -17.23 4.89 -6.28
C GLU A 126 -17.74 6.10 -5.49
N LEU A 127 -16.92 6.59 -4.55
CA LEU A 127 -17.19 7.78 -3.75
C LEU A 127 -16.16 8.87 -4.05
N THR A 128 -16.63 10.09 -4.22
CA THR A 128 -15.79 11.29 -4.30
C THR A 128 -16.12 12.26 -3.18
N VAL A 129 -15.10 12.94 -2.66
CA VAL A 129 -15.24 13.98 -1.64
C VAL A 129 -14.68 15.28 -2.22
N PRO A 130 -15.43 16.39 -2.17
CA PRO A 130 -14.94 17.69 -2.62
C PRO A 130 -13.67 18.13 -1.87
N ALA A 131 -12.70 18.67 -2.61
CA ALA A 131 -11.39 19.08 -2.05
C ALA A 131 -11.52 20.13 -0.93
N TRP A 132 -12.49 21.05 -1.04
CA TRP A 132 -12.70 22.13 -0.07
C TRP A 132 -13.12 21.62 1.32
N ILE A 133 -13.68 20.41 1.43
CA ILE A 133 -14.02 19.79 2.72
C ILE A 133 -12.75 19.24 3.41
N LEU A 134 -11.81 18.72 2.61
CA LEU A 134 -10.56 18.11 3.09
C LEU A 134 -9.51 19.17 3.43
N LEU A 135 -9.54 20.29 2.71
CA LEU A 135 -8.67 21.44 2.87
C LEU A 135 -9.37 22.60 3.59
N TYR A 136 -10.38 22.29 4.41
CA TYR A 136 -11.22 23.29 5.04
C TYR A 136 -10.40 24.22 5.94
N ASP A 137 -10.35 25.49 5.55
CA ASP A 137 -9.76 26.58 6.33
C ASP A 137 -10.86 27.59 6.69
N PRO A 138 -11.19 27.78 7.97
CA PRO A 138 -12.24 28.71 8.40
C PRO A 138 -11.94 30.18 8.04
N GLN A 139 -10.69 30.53 7.72
CA GLN A 139 -10.26 31.89 7.35
C GLN A 139 -10.24 32.11 5.82
N SER A 140 -10.46 31.06 5.02
CA SER A 140 -10.43 31.20 3.55
C SER A 140 -11.72 31.80 3.01
N SER A 141 -11.59 32.92 2.29
CA SER A 141 -12.68 33.61 1.58
C SER A 141 -13.34 32.78 0.47
N ASN A 142 -12.77 31.62 0.12
CA ASN A 142 -13.27 30.72 -0.92
C ASN A 142 -14.36 29.74 -0.44
N ASN A 143 -14.66 29.68 0.86
CA ASN A 143 -15.72 28.80 1.39
C ASN A 143 -17.15 29.29 1.08
N THR A 144 -17.30 30.42 0.39
CA THR A 144 -18.59 31.06 0.08
C THR A 144 -19.10 30.74 -1.34
N LEU A 145 -18.33 30.02 -2.17
CA LEU A 145 -18.65 29.81 -3.59
C LEU A 145 -18.88 28.33 -3.91
N LEU A 146 -20.04 27.78 -3.53
CA LEU A 146 -20.82 26.81 -4.33
C LEU A 146 -22.19 26.52 -3.66
N GLY A 147 -22.95 27.58 -3.36
CA GLY A 147 -24.32 27.49 -2.87
C GLY A 147 -25.26 28.23 -3.80
N ASN A 148 -25.47 27.73 -5.02
CA ASN A 148 -26.58 28.20 -5.86
C ASN A 148 -27.72 27.19 -5.79
N GLN A 149 -28.70 27.47 -4.93
CA GLN A 149 -30.12 27.39 -5.27
C GLN A 149 -30.97 28.19 -4.26
N PRO A 150 -32.21 28.56 -4.65
CA PRO A 150 -32.64 29.95 -4.73
C PRO A 150 -33.17 30.53 -3.42
N THR A 151 -33.05 31.86 -3.37
CA THR A 151 -33.58 32.81 -2.38
C THR A 151 -34.97 32.48 -1.85
N ALA A 152 -35.09 32.48 -0.52
CA ALA A 152 -36.24 33.04 0.17
C ALA A 152 -35.75 33.67 1.49
N ASP A 153 -36.20 34.90 1.71
CA ASP A 153 -35.79 35.83 2.74
C ASP A 153 -35.91 35.30 4.18
N SER A 154 -35.02 35.78 5.07
CA SER A 154 -35.35 36.78 6.09
C SER A 154 -34.53 36.66 7.39
N THR A 155 -33.89 37.78 7.71
CA THR A 155 -33.62 38.41 9.03
C THR A 155 -32.82 37.72 10.15
N GLU A 156 -31.84 38.50 10.58
CA GLU A 156 -31.03 38.50 11.81
C GLU A 156 -31.74 38.07 13.10
N ASN A 157 -31.02 37.37 13.98
CA ASN A 157 -30.84 37.83 15.36
C ASN A 157 -29.74 37.08 16.11
N THR A 158 -29.11 37.83 17.00
CA THR A 158 -27.97 37.52 17.85
C THR A 158 -28.30 36.64 19.07
N ASP A 159 -27.23 36.10 19.66
CA ASP A 159 -27.03 35.81 21.08
C ASP A 159 -27.17 34.39 21.66
N LYS A 160 -26.15 34.11 22.49
CA LYS A 160 -26.00 33.16 23.61
C LYS A 160 -25.42 31.77 23.32
N ALA A 161 -24.09 31.74 23.43
CA ALA A 161 -23.28 30.58 23.76
C ALA A 161 -23.79 29.85 25.02
N LYS A 162 -23.99 28.54 24.93
CA LYS A 162 -23.95 27.60 26.06
C LYS A 162 -23.15 26.37 25.68
N ASN A 163 -22.12 26.12 26.49
CA ASN A 163 -21.19 24.99 26.45
C ASN A 163 -21.89 23.64 26.30
N VAL A 164 -21.51 22.84 25.30
CA VAL A 164 -21.91 21.44 25.17
C VAL A 164 -20.66 20.55 25.27
N ARG A 165 -20.71 19.66 26.27
CA ARG A 165 -19.67 18.71 26.67
C ARG A 165 -19.18 17.82 25.52
N GLN A 166 -17.85 17.71 25.38
CA GLN A 166 -17.19 16.66 24.61
C GLN A 166 -17.45 15.28 25.27
N SER A 167 -17.99 14.34 24.52
CA SER A 167 -18.17 12.95 24.97
C SER A 167 -16.86 12.16 24.83
N ASN A 168 -16.30 11.75 25.97
CA ASN A 168 -15.01 11.05 26.14
C ASN A 168 -14.95 9.58 25.64
N LEU A 169 -15.72 9.19 24.62
CA LEU A 169 -15.81 7.78 24.23
C LEU A 169 -14.77 7.32 23.18
N VAL A 170 -13.89 8.20 22.70
CA VAL A 170 -12.99 7.94 21.56
C VAL A 170 -11.56 7.53 21.98
N ASN A 171 -11.19 7.69 23.25
CA ASN A 171 -9.77 7.57 23.67
C ASN A 171 -9.30 6.16 24.07
N SER A 172 -10.11 5.10 23.93
CA SER A 172 -9.73 3.76 24.44
C SER A 172 -9.60 2.63 23.42
N LEU A 173 -9.63 2.88 22.10
CA LEU A 173 -9.55 1.78 21.12
C LEU A 173 -8.46 1.88 20.03
N GLU A 174 -7.50 2.80 20.13
CA GLU A 174 -6.41 2.92 19.13
C GLU A 174 -4.99 2.73 19.71
N LYS A 175 -4.79 1.74 20.60
CA LYS A 175 -3.46 1.19 20.88
C LYS A 175 -3.16 -0.05 20.03
N SER A 176 -3.22 0.09 18.70
CA SER A 176 -2.49 -0.75 17.74
C SER A 176 -2.77 -0.28 16.30
N ASN A 177 -2.14 0.81 15.86
CA ASN A 177 -2.10 1.16 14.44
C ASN A 177 -0.67 1.52 14.05
N ILE A 178 0.06 0.48 13.64
CA ILE A 178 1.35 0.58 12.97
C ILE A 178 1.13 1.35 11.67
N HIS A 179 1.73 2.53 11.58
CA HIS A 179 1.73 3.38 10.41
C HIS A 179 2.51 2.69 9.28
N SER A 180 1.90 2.54 8.11
CA SER A 180 2.61 2.33 6.86
C SER A 180 3.13 3.67 6.36
N ILE A 181 4.43 3.91 6.58
CA ILE A 181 5.19 5.05 6.03
C ILE A 181 5.41 4.79 4.52
N PRO A 182 5.20 5.79 3.64
CA PRO A 182 5.43 5.63 2.21
C PRO A 182 6.92 5.73 1.82
N CYS A 183 7.21 5.05 0.73
CA CYS A 183 8.50 4.96 0.07
C CYS A 183 8.72 6.23 -0.77
N GLU A 184 9.56 7.15 -0.32
CA GLU A 184 10.23 8.12 -1.20
C GLU A 184 11.56 7.50 -1.61
N LEU A 185 11.72 7.29 -2.93
CA LEU A 185 13.03 7.08 -3.53
C LEU A 185 13.79 8.40 -3.36
N GLY A 186 14.74 8.42 -2.42
CA GLY A 186 15.80 9.42 -2.40
C GLY A 186 16.80 9.10 -3.50
N ASP A 187 16.86 10.02 -4.46
CA ASP A 187 17.95 10.28 -5.38
C ASP A 187 19.31 10.21 -4.67
N ASN A 188 20.22 9.43 -5.22
CA ASN A 188 21.65 9.74 -5.15
C ASN A 188 22.11 9.82 -6.60
N GLY A 189 22.20 11.06 -7.09
CA GLY A 189 22.69 11.37 -8.42
C GLY A 189 24.14 10.97 -8.59
N ILE A 190 24.41 10.28 -9.69
CA ILE A 190 25.54 10.58 -10.56
C ILE A 190 24.96 10.56 -11.98
N GLU A 191 25.00 11.74 -12.61
CA GLU A 191 24.62 11.96 -13.99
C GLU A 191 25.46 11.08 -14.93
N ASN A 192 24.81 10.40 -15.87
CA ASN A 192 25.21 10.34 -17.28
C ASN A 192 24.16 9.60 -18.12
N ASN A 193 23.45 10.39 -18.93
CA ASN A 193 22.90 10.11 -20.26
C ASN A 193 22.50 8.67 -20.65
N SER A 194 21.19 8.47 -20.78
CA SER A 194 20.45 7.96 -21.95
C SER A 194 19.31 7.02 -21.54
N GLY A 195 18.10 7.37 -21.96
CA GLY A 195 16.89 6.60 -21.68
C GLY A 195 16.84 5.30 -22.48
N GLN A 196 17.03 4.18 -21.80
CA GLN A 196 16.63 2.84 -22.26
C GLN A 196 16.15 1.99 -21.07
N PRO A 197 15.29 0.98 -21.29
CA PRO A 197 15.04 -0.04 -20.27
C PRO A 197 16.36 -0.77 -19.98
N PRO A 198 16.58 -1.32 -18.77
CA PRO A 198 17.88 -1.91 -18.43
C PRO A 198 18.16 -3.08 -19.37
N LEU A 199 18.99 -2.82 -20.38
CA LEU A 199 19.74 -3.81 -21.11
C LEU A 199 20.85 -4.27 -20.16
N SER A 200 20.96 -5.59 -20.03
CA SER A 200 22.14 -6.32 -19.58
C SER A 200 22.75 -5.84 -18.26
N ALA A 201 22.46 -6.57 -17.18
CA ALA A 201 23.31 -6.51 -16.00
C ALA A 201 24.77 -6.77 -16.41
N ASP A 202 25.69 -5.94 -15.90
CA ASP A 202 27.13 -6.12 -16.05
C ASP A 202 27.54 -7.56 -15.76
N THR A 203 28.31 -8.07 -16.70
CA THR A 203 28.85 -9.43 -16.81
C THR A 203 29.88 -9.69 -15.71
N ALA A 204 29.46 -9.86 -14.45
CA ALA A 204 30.37 -10.32 -13.39
C ALA A 204 29.68 -10.98 -12.17
N LYS A 205 28.42 -11.43 -12.28
CA LYS A 205 27.85 -12.37 -11.31
C LYS A 205 27.01 -13.41 -12.03
N PRO A 206 27.27 -14.72 -11.86
CA PRO A 206 26.45 -15.74 -12.49
C PRO A 206 25.02 -15.59 -11.96
N LEU A 207 24.09 -15.30 -12.87
CA LEU A 207 22.65 -15.40 -12.62
C LEU A 207 22.38 -16.78 -12.03
N GLY A 208 21.95 -16.76 -10.78
CA GLY A 208 22.07 -17.88 -9.85
C GLY A 208 21.49 -19.19 -10.36
N LEU A 209 22.26 -20.25 -10.15
CA LEU A 209 21.73 -21.60 -10.02
C LEU A 209 20.51 -21.59 -9.09
N PHE A 210 19.51 -22.40 -9.43
CA PHE A 210 18.39 -22.75 -8.57
C PHE A 210 18.82 -22.93 -7.11
N SER A 211 18.28 -22.10 -6.21
CA SER A 211 18.42 -22.28 -4.77
C SER A 211 17.03 -22.47 -4.16
N CYS A 212 16.63 -23.70 -3.88
CA CYS A 212 15.42 -23.98 -3.10
C CYS A 212 15.76 -23.89 -1.61
N THR A 213 16.47 -22.85 -1.17
CA THR A 213 16.76 -22.65 0.26
C THR A 213 15.54 -22.04 0.95
N PRO A 214 14.79 -22.79 1.78
CA PRO A 214 13.72 -22.20 2.57
C PRO A 214 14.31 -21.18 3.55
N LEU A 215 13.85 -19.94 3.48
CA LEU A 215 14.21 -18.91 4.46
C LEU A 215 13.55 -19.27 5.79
N LYS A 216 14.35 -19.34 6.86
CA LYS A 216 13.85 -19.53 8.23
C LYS A 216 13.00 -18.32 8.62
N ALA A 217 11.68 -18.50 8.61
CA ALA A 217 10.72 -17.61 9.25
C ALA A 217 10.03 -18.42 10.37
N ASP A 218 10.35 -18.09 11.62
CA ASP A 218 9.58 -18.56 12.78
C ASP A 218 8.22 -17.82 12.77
N GLY A 219 7.12 -18.58 12.68
CA GLY A 219 5.76 -18.04 12.76
C GLY A 219 4.70 -19.05 12.33
N CYS A 220 4.15 -19.75 13.32
CA CYS A 220 3.08 -20.73 13.23
C CYS A 220 1.76 -20.14 12.67
N VAL A 221 1.12 -20.81 11.71
CA VAL A 221 -0.34 -20.80 11.48
C VAL A 221 -0.77 -22.16 10.94
N GLU A 222 -1.88 -22.65 11.47
CA GLU A 222 -2.49 -23.97 11.34
C GLU A 222 -2.86 -24.38 9.90
N ASN A 223 -2.71 -25.69 9.63
CA ASN A 223 -3.03 -26.33 8.35
C ASN A 223 -4.53 -26.67 8.27
N PRO A 224 -5.22 -26.39 7.14
CA PRO A 224 -6.46 -27.07 6.80
C PRO A 224 -6.17 -28.51 6.29
N PRO A 225 -7.08 -29.48 6.49
CA PRO A 225 -6.85 -30.85 6.05
C PRO A 225 -7.00 -30.97 4.53
N LEU A 226 -6.00 -31.58 3.87
CA LEU A 226 -6.05 -31.88 2.44
C LEU A 226 -6.72 -33.23 2.19
N SER A 227 -7.71 -33.20 1.28
CA SER A 227 -8.45 -34.34 0.76
C SER A 227 -7.56 -35.26 -0.08
N THR A 228 -7.58 -36.55 0.23
CA THR A 228 -7.03 -37.64 -0.59
C THR A 228 -8.09 -38.11 -1.57
N ASP A 229 -8.09 -37.54 -2.78
CA ASP A 229 -8.76 -38.19 -3.92
C ASP A 229 -7.69 -38.73 -4.87
N GLU A 230 -7.71 -40.05 -5.04
CA GLU A 230 -6.85 -40.80 -5.96
C GLU A 230 -7.21 -40.50 -7.42
N PHE A 231 -6.20 -40.49 -8.29
CA PHE A 231 -6.38 -40.41 -9.73
C PHE A 231 -5.87 -41.68 -10.43
N PRO A 232 -6.45 -42.04 -11.60
CA PRO A 232 -6.12 -43.28 -12.31
C PRO A 232 -4.80 -43.18 -13.06
N GLU A 233 -4.03 -44.27 -13.03
CA GLU A 233 -2.85 -44.46 -13.87
C GLU A 233 -3.23 -44.47 -15.35
N GLN A 234 -2.52 -43.68 -16.17
CA GLN A 234 -2.45 -43.95 -17.60
C GLN A 234 -1.01 -43.88 -18.11
N ARG A 235 -0.60 -45.01 -18.67
CA ARG A 235 0.73 -45.32 -19.19
C ARG A 235 1.02 -44.51 -20.45
N LEU A 236 2.22 -43.97 -20.54
CA LEU A 236 2.89 -43.67 -21.80
C LEU A 236 4.24 -44.39 -21.78
N GLY A 237 4.43 -45.27 -22.77
CA GLY A 237 5.62 -46.10 -22.89
C GLY A 237 6.82 -45.36 -23.46
N GLY A 238 7.99 -45.97 -23.25
CA GLY A 238 9.22 -45.70 -24.01
C GLY A 238 10.43 -45.29 -23.17
N GLY A 239 11.24 -46.27 -22.75
CA GLY A 239 12.70 -46.15 -22.56
C GLY A 239 13.23 -45.31 -21.38
N ALA A 240 14.09 -45.93 -20.57
CA ALA A 240 14.61 -45.48 -19.28
C ALA A 240 13.58 -45.58 -18.14
N ALA A 241 13.96 -46.22 -17.03
CA ALA A 241 13.13 -46.34 -15.84
C ALA A 241 12.59 -44.95 -15.46
N ALA A 242 11.32 -44.69 -15.79
CA ALA A 242 10.67 -43.42 -15.50
C ALA A 242 10.79 -43.22 -14.00
N LYS A 243 11.62 -42.26 -13.56
CA LYS A 243 11.76 -41.94 -12.14
C LYS A 243 10.36 -41.63 -11.62
N LYS A 244 9.80 -42.56 -10.86
CA LYS A 244 8.48 -42.40 -10.25
C LYS A 244 8.64 -41.40 -9.11
N TYR A 245 8.20 -40.18 -9.33
CA TYR A 245 8.14 -39.17 -8.28
C TYR A 245 7.03 -39.55 -7.28
N PRO A 246 7.26 -39.37 -5.97
CA PRO A 246 6.22 -39.53 -4.96
C PRO A 246 4.96 -38.73 -5.30
N ALA A 247 3.78 -39.31 -5.03
CA ALA A 247 2.49 -38.68 -5.33
C ALA A 247 2.36 -37.26 -4.71
N TRP A 248 2.92 -37.05 -3.52
CA TRP A 248 2.89 -35.75 -2.85
C TRP A 248 3.64 -34.65 -3.62
N GLN A 249 4.74 -34.98 -4.32
CA GLN A 249 5.49 -33.99 -5.12
C GLN A 249 4.69 -33.54 -6.35
N LEU A 250 3.97 -34.48 -6.98
CA LEU A 250 3.09 -34.16 -8.10
C LEU A 250 1.88 -33.35 -7.64
N ALA A 251 1.31 -33.68 -6.48
CA ALA A 251 0.22 -32.93 -5.87
C ALA A 251 0.60 -31.48 -5.59
N MET A 252 1.81 -31.22 -5.06
CA MET A 252 2.34 -29.87 -4.84
C MET A 252 2.36 -29.03 -6.12
N VAL A 253 2.84 -29.60 -7.23
CA VAL A 253 2.88 -28.89 -8.52
C VAL A 253 1.49 -28.58 -9.03
N LEU A 254 0.53 -29.50 -8.85
CA LEU A 254 -0.86 -29.30 -9.27
C LEU A 254 -1.58 -28.24 -8.43
N GLU A 255 -1.38 -28.26 -7.11
CA GLU A 255 -1.91 -27.27 -6.19
C GLU A 255 -1.37 -25.88 -6.52
N PHE A 256 -0.04 -25.77 -6.68
CA PHE A 256 0.59 -24.52 -7.07
C PHE A 256 0.13 -24.04 -8.44
N TYR A 257 -0.02 -24.95 -9.41
CA TYR A 257 -0.57 -24.62 -10.74
C TYR A 257 -1.97 -24.00 -10.62
N ARG A 258 -2.88 -24.66 -9.90
CA ARG A 258 -4.26 -24.20 -9.71
C ARG A 258 -4.28 -22.79 -9.13
N TYR A 259 -3.51 -22.59 -8.05
CA TYR A 259 -3.43 -21.31 -7.36
C TYR A 259 -2.79 -20.21 -8.22
N ALA A 260 -1.65 -20.48 -8.84
CA ALA A 260 -0.93 -19.49 -9.62
C ALA A 260 -1.71 -19.07 -10.88
N ILE A 261 -2.37 -20.02 -11.55
CA ILE A 261 -3.17 -19.71 -12.73
C ILE A 261 -4.45 -18.95 -12.36
N SER A 262 -5.18 -19.35 -11.31
CA SER A 262 -6.37 -18.63 -10.89
C SER A 262 -6.04 -17.18 -10.47
N SER A 263 -4.91 -16.98 -9.81
CA SER A 263 -4.52 -15.67 -9.29
C SER A 263 -3.91 -14.75 -10.36
N LEU A 264 -3.08 -15.30 -11.26
CA LEU A 264 -2.36 -14.49 -12.25
C LEU A 264 -3.08 -14.40 -13.60
N TYR A 265 -3.93 -15.37 -13.93
CA TYR A 265 -4.64 -15.47 -15.22
C TYR A 265 -6.14 -15.82 -15.06
N PRO A 266 -6.92 -15.07 -14.24
CA PRO A 266 -8.29 -15.44 -13.81
C PRO A 266 -9.34 -15.61 -14.93
N TYR A 267 -9.03 -15.21 -16.16
CA TYR A 267 -9.94 -15.28 -17.33
C TYR A 267 -9.40 -16.09 -18.49
N HIS A 268 -8.28 -16.81 -18.31
CA HIS A 268 -7.68 -17.62 -19.36
C HIS A 268 -8.12 -19.07 -19.22
N GLN A 269 -8.63 -19.65 -20.30
CA GLN A 269 -8.81 -21.09 -20.43
C GLN A 269 -7.67 -21.64 -21.27
N PHE A 270 -6.99 -22.66 -20.75
CA PHE A 270 -5.91 -23.33 -21.45
C PHE A 270 -6.41 -24.68 -21.97
N ASP A 271 -6.05 -25.01 -23.20
CA ASP A 271 -6.25 -26.35 -23.73
C ASP A 271 -5.37 -27.37 -22.98
N LYS A 272 -5.72 -28.65 -23.10
CA LYS A 272 -5.05 -29.73 -22.38
C LYS A 272 -3.55 -29.81 -22.69
N GLU A 273 -3.12 -29.43 -23.89
CA GLU A 273 -1.71 -29.46 -24.27
C GLU A 273 -0.93 -28.30 -23.64
N THR A 274 -1.50 -27.09 -23.68
CA THR A 274 -0.92 -25.92 -23.02
C THR A 274 -0.86 -26.10 -21.50
N GLU A 275 -1.92 -26.59 -20.88
CA GLU A 275 -1.93 -26.91 -19.45
C GLU A 275 -0.79 -27.88 -19.08
N ARG A 276 -0.59 -28.92 -19.88
CA ARG A 276 0.53 -29.87 -19.71
C ARG A 276 1.88 -29.17 -19.83
N LYS A 277 2.06 -28.30 -20.83
CA LYS A 277 3.30 -27.51 -21.03
C LYS A 277 3.59 -26.60 -19.83
N ILE A 278 2.57 -25.94 -19.28
CA ILE A 278 2.72 -25.09 -18.10
C ILE A 278 3.12 -25.91 -16.87
N LYS A 279 2.42 -27.01 -16.59
CA LYS A 279 2.77 -27.91 -15.47
C LYS A 279 4.20 -28.45 -15.60
N ASN A 280 4.64 -28.79 -16.81
CA ASN A 280 6.02 -29.19 -17.08
C ASN A 280 7.03 -28.06 -16.81
N LYS A 281 6.68 -26.80 -17.13
CA LYS A 281 7.52 -25.64 -16.78
C LYS A 281 7.60 -25.46 -15.27
N LEU A 282 6.48 -25.55 -14.55
CA LEU A 282 6.48 -25.49 -13.09
C LEU A 282 7.36 -26.59 -12.49
N PHE A 283 7.16 -27.83 -12.91
CA PHE A 283 7.94 -28.97 -12.43
C PHE A 283 9.45 -28.78 -12.65
N ASN A 284 9.86 -28.43 -13.88
CA ASN A 284 11.28 -28.36 -14.22
C ASN A 284 11.96 -27.05 -13.79
N HIS A 285 11.27 -25.91 -13.92
CA HIS A 285 11.86 -24.58 -13.79
C HIS A 285 11.44 -23.85 -12.51
N VAL A 286 10.38 -24.27 -11.81
CA VAL A 286 10.04 -23.71 -10.50
C VAL A 286 10.47 -24.66 -9.39
N TYR A 287 10.19 -25.94 -9.52
CA TYR A 287 10.59 -26.97 -8.54
C TYR A 287 11.94 -27.64 -8.85
N GLY A 288 12.60 -27.27 -9.96
CA GLY A 288 13.92 -27.83 -10.30
C GLY A 288 13.92 -29.35 -10.49
N SER A 289 12.79 -29.92 -10.92
CA SER A 289 12.54 -31.36 -10.99
C SER A 289 12.77 -32.11 -9.67
N PHE A 290 12.59 -31.41 -8.53
CA PHE A 290 12.84 -31.92 -7.17
C PHE A 290 14.27 -32.48 -6.98
N LYS A 291 15.26 -31.94 -7.72
CA LYS A 291 16.66 -32.38 -7.63
C LYS A 291 17.32 -32.00 -6.30
N GLN A 292 16.80 -30.99 -5.61
CA GLN A 292 17.34 -30.58 -4.31
C GLN A 292 16.90 -31.57 -3.22
N PRO A 293 17.83 -32.04 -2.36
CA PRO A 293 17.54 -33.02 -1.33
C PRO A 293 16.88 -32.37 -0.11
N LEU A 294 15.71 -31.78 -0.30
CA LEU A 294 14.89 -31.24 0.79
C LEU A 294 13.95 -32.33 1.33
N THR A 295 13.68 -32.27 2.63
CA THR A 295 12.60 -33.04 3.25
C THR A 295 11.24 -32.55 2.74
N ARG A 296 10.17 -33.33 2.98
CA ARG A 296 8.80 -32.93 2.67
C ARG A 296 8.46 -31.56 3.27
N ASP A 297 8.72 -31.37 4.56
CA ASP A 297 8.52 -30.09 5.26
C ASP A 297 9.33 -28.95 4.63
N GLY A 298 10.53 -29.24 4.13
CA GLY A 298 11.36 -28.28 3.40
C GLY A 298 10.69 -27.83 2.10
N TRP A 299 10.13 -28.77 1.35
CA TRP A 299 9.36 -28.49 0.13
C TRP A 299 8.04 -27.78 0.40
N GLU A 300 7.34 -28.11 1.48
CA GLU A 300 6.12 -27.40 1.91
C GLU A 300 6.42 -25.93 2.26
N LYS A 301 7.48 -25.69 3.03
CA LYS A 301 7.98 -24.32 3.29
C LYS A 301 8.36 -23.60 2.02
N TYR A 302 9.03 -24.28 1.09
CA TYR A 302 9.37 -23.70 -0.21
C TYR A 302 8.10 -23.33 -1.00
N GLN A 303 7.10 -24.21 -1.07
CA GLN A 303 5.82 -23.94 -1.73
C GLN A 303 5.10 -22.72 -1.11
N GLN A 304 5.13 -22.56 0.21
CA GLN A 304 4.60 -21.35 0.85
C GLN A 304 5.31 -20.08 0.35
N THR A 305 6.64 -20.11 0.15
CA THR A 305 7.34 -18.96 -0.45
C THR A 305 6.91 -18.70 -1.90
N LEU A 306 6.62 -19.76 -2.67
CA LEU A 306 6.10 -19.62 -4.04
C LEU A 306 4.71 -18.97 -4.05
N ILE A 307 3.82 -19.39 -3.15
CA ILE A 307 2.49 -18.80 -2.97
C ILE A 307 2.61 -17.31 -2.65
N GLN A 308 3.48 -16.94 -1.70
CA GLN A 308 3.70 -15.53 -1.36
C GLN A 308 4.24 -14.72 -2.54
N ARG A 309 5.08 -15.32 -3.39
CA ARG A 309 5.55 -14.67 -4.62
C ARG A 309 4.40 -14.41 -5.58
N VAL A 310 3.48 -15.37 -5.74
CA VAL A 310 2.24 -15.19 -6.52
C VAL A 310 1.39 -14.04 -5.97
N ASP A 311 1.19 -13.97 -4.66
CA ASP A 311 0.45 -12.86 -4.01
C ASP A 311 1.09 -11.50 -4.28
N LEU A 312 2.42 -11.42 -4.21
CA LEU A 312 3.16 -10.18 -4.51
C LEU A 312 2.92 -9.73 -5.95
N ILE A 313 2.91 -10.66 -6.89
CA ILE A 313 2.66 -10.37 -8.30
C ILE A 313 1.21 -9.95 -8.50
N ALA A 314 0.24 -10.66 -7.91
CA ALA A 314 -1.18 -10.31 -7.99
C ALA A 314 -1.42 -8.89 -7.45
N ALA A 315 -0.88 -8.57 -6.28
CA ALA A 315 -0.93 -7.22 -5.71
C ALA A 315 -0.23 -6.18 -6.61
N TRP A 316 0.87 -6.55 -7.30
CA TRP A 316 1.54 -5.66 -8.23
C TRP A 316 0.70 -5.35 -9.48
N LYS A 317 -0.05 -6.33 -10.00
CA LYS A 317 -0.97 -6.14 -11.14
C LYS A 317 -2.06 -5.12 -10.82
N GLU A 318 -2.65 -5.22 -9.63
CA GLU A 318 -3.75 -4.37 -9.18
C GLU A 318 -3.32 -2.94 -8.83
N ARG A 319 -2.03 -2.72 -8.52
CA ARG A 319 -1.53 -1.38 -8.22
C ARG A 319 -1.62 -0.48 -9.47
N PRO A 320 -2.07 0.78 -9.35
CA PRO A 320 -1.98 1.74 -10.44
C PRO A 320 -0.53 1.91 -10.91
N LEU A 321 -0.36 2.27 -12.18
CA LEU A 321 0.91 2.82 -12.68
C LEU A 321 0.99 4.28 -12.25
N GLU A 322 2.14 4.71 -11.75
CA GLU A 322 2.39 6.09 -11.30
C GLU A 322 3.35 6.79 -12.27
N GLY A 323 3.13 8.09 -12.49
CA GLY A 323 4.02 8.97 -13.24
C GLY A 323 4.21 8.59 -14.72
N ASP A 324 5.44 8.67 -15.21
CA ASP A 324 5.80 8.43 -16.62
C ASP A 324 5.54 6.99 -17.08
N LYS A 325 5.39 6.05 -16.15
CA LYS A 325 5.10 4.65 -16.47
C LYS A 325 3.68 4.48 -17.01
N THR A 326 2.75 5.36 -16.66
CA THR A 326 1.39 5.35 -17.21
C THR A 326 1.39 5.72 -18.70
N LYS A 327 2.28 6.62 -19.12
CA LYS A 327 2.48 6.97 -20.53
C LYS A 327 3.18 5.86 -21.31
N LYS A 328 4.11 5.14 -20.67
CA LYS A 328 4.89 4.04 -21.27
C LYS A 328 4.09 2.74 -21.42
N TYR A 329 3.17 2.46 -20.51
CA TYR A 329 2.33 1.25 -20.51
C TYR A 329 0.85 1.62 -20.59
N GLN A 330 0.45 2.22 -21.71
CA GLN A 330 -0.94 2.69 -21.93
C GLN A 330 -1.97 1.56 -21.87
N GLN A 331 -1.57 0.35 -22.26
CA GLN A 331 -2.40 -0.86 -22.18
C GLN A 331 -2.44 -1.50 -20.78
N GLY A 332 -1.79 -0.87 -19.79
CA GLY A 332 -1.71 -1.36 -18.42
C GLY A 332 -0.57 -2.35 -18.19
N LYS A 333 -0.53 -2.90 -16.97
CA LYS A 333 0.43 -3.94 -16.59
C LYS A 333 -0.05 -5.28 -17.13
N PHE A 334 0.80 -5.97 -17.87
CA PHE A 334 0.53 -7.33 -18.32
C PHE A 334 1.64 -8.28 -17.85
N ILE A 335 1.25 -9.54 -17.65
CA ILE A 335 2.18 -10.65 -17.45
C ILE A 335 2.22 -11.41 -18.77
N VAL A 336 3.41 -11.81 -19.20
CA VAL A 336 3.57 -12.65 -20.39
C VAL A 336 2.88 -14.01 -20.21
N ASN A 337 2.75 -14.79 -21.28
CA ASN A 337 2.07 -16.07 -21.20
C ASN A 337 2.70 -16.99 -20.12
N PRO A 338 1.93 -17.91 -19.51
CA PRO A 338 2.43 -18.70 -18.37
C PRO A 338 3.62 -19.59 -18.74
N ILE A 339 3.69 -20.08 -19.98
CA ILE A 339 4.82 -20.90 -20.46
C ILE A 339 6.13 -20.13 -20.40
N THR A 340 6.14 -18.86 -20.86
CA THR A 340 7.34 -18.01 -20.80
C THR A 340 7.56 -17.48 -19.39
N PHE A 341 6.49 -17.11 -18.69
CA PHE A 341 6.58 -16.52 -17.37
C PHE A 341 7.22 -17.46 -16.34
N PHE A 342 6.84 -18.74 -16.34
CA PHE A 342 7.42 -19.74 -15.44
C PHE A 342 8.73 -20.34 -15.94
N ASP A 343 9.27 -19.85 -17.07
CA ASP A 343 10.56 -20.28 -17.55
C ASP A 343 11.70 -19.64 -16.73
N ASN A 344 12.61 -20.44 -16.17
CA ASN A 344 13.80 -19.95 -15.50
C ASN A 344 14.74 -19.12 -16.39
N LYS A 345 14.67 -19.29 -17.71
CA LYS A 345 15.45 -18.49 -18.68
C LYS A 345 14.83 -17.12 -18.92
N CYS A 346 13.60 -16.88 -18.49
CA CYS A 346 12.94 -15.60 -18.66
C CYS A 346 13.46 -14.60 -17.61
N PRO A 347 14.24 -13.57 -18.01
CA PRO A 347 14.89 -12.67 -17.06
C PRO A 347 13.91 -11.74 -16.34
N TYR A 348 12.68 -11.62 -16.83
CA TYR A 348 11.57 -10.89 -16.22
C TYR A 348 10.42 -11.84 -15.80
N GLY A 349 10.69 -13.14 -15.77
CA GLY A 349 9.73 -14.17 -15.39
C GLY A 349 9.58 -14.33 -13.89
N PHE A 350 8.96 -15.43 -13.50
CA PHE A 350 8.67 -15.76 -12.11
C PHE A 350 9.94 -15.79 -11.26
N ILE A 351 11.09 -16.17 -11.82
CA ILE A 351 12.37 -16.24 -11.09
C ILE A 351 12.74 -14.92 -10.37
N GLN A 352 12.49 -13.76 -10.98
CA GLN A 352 12.82 -12.46 -10.39
C GLN A 352 12.02 -12.11 -9.14
N THR A 353 10.85 -12.73 -8.98
CA THR A 353 9.94 -12.41 -7.87
C THR A 353 10.49 -12.85 -6.51
N GLU A 354 11.54 -13.68 -6.51
CA GLU A 354 12.31 -13.99 -5.31
C GLU A 354 12.98 -12.75 -4.72
N GLN A 355 13.61 -11.92 -5.56
CA GLN A 355 14.23 -10.67 -5.11
C GLN A 355 13.19 -9.72 -4.51
N TRP A 356 11.97 -9.73 -5.06
CA TRP A 356 10.87 -8.91 -4.54
C TRP A 356 10.45 -9.38 -3.15
N LEU A 357 10.38 -10.70 -2.93
CA LEU A 357 10.08 -11.26 -1.62
C LEU A 357 11.18 -10.95 -0.60
N LEU A 358 12.45 -11.07 -0.99
CA LEU A 358 13.60 -10.71 -0.14
C LEU A 358 13.56 -9.23 0.27
N LEU A 359 13.29 -8.33 -0.69
CA LEU A 359 13.14 -6.91 -0.42
C LEU A 359 11.96 -6.62 0.51
N GLN A 360 10.84 -7.33 0.37
CA GLN A 360 9.70 -7.23 1.28
C GLN A 360 10.06 -7.65 2.70
N TYR A 361 10.79 -8.76 2.88
CA TYR A 361 11.25 -9.18 4.20
C TYR A 361 12.23 -8.19 4.82
N LYS A 362 13.20 -7.70 4.04
CA LYS A 362 14.13 -6.67 4.50
C LYS A 362 13.38 -5.41 4.96
N ARG A 363 12.39 -4.97 4.20
CA ARG A 363 11.54 -3.81 4.57
C ARG A 363 10.74 -4.06 5.84
N LYS A 364 10.10 -5.22 5.99
CA LYS A 364 9.38 -5.57 7.22
C LYS A 364 10.31 -5.58 8.44
N ALA A 365 11.54 -6.08 8.27
CA ALA A 365 12.55 -6.06 9.33
C ALA A 365 12.98 -4.63 9.70
N LEU A 366 13.17 -3.75 8.70
CA LEU A 366 13.50 -2.34 8.90
C LEU A 366 12.38 -1.58 9.62
N ILE A 367 11.11 -1.75 9.19
CA ILE A 367 9.96 -1.12 9.87
C ILE A 367 9.87 -1.58 11.33
N LYS A 368 10.11 -2.87 11.59
CA LYS A 368 10.15 -3.38 12.97
C LYS A 368 11.30 -2.75 13.76
N ALA A 369 12.45 -2.54 13.15
CA ALA A 369 13.59 -1.86 13.75
C ALA A 369 13.29 -0.38 14.05
N GLU A 370 12.61 0.34 13.15
CA GLU A 370 12.15 1.71 13.37
C GLU A 370 11.21 1.82 14.57
N LEU A 371 10.21 0.94 14.65
CA LEU A 371 9.28 0.92 15.79
C LEU A 371 9.99 0.62 17.12
N GLU A 372 11.01 -0.23 17.10
CA GLU A 372 11.85 -0.49 18.28
C GLU A 372 12.75 0.71 18.63
N LEU A 373 13.24 1.42 17.62
CA LEU A 373 14.04 2.63 17.79
C LEU A 373 13.21 3.73 18.45
N ASP A 374 11.94 3.91 18.05
CA ASP A 374 11.04 4.86 18.71
C ASP A 374 10.74 4.49 20.16
N LYS A 375 10.70 3.19 20.49
CA LYS A 375 10.62 2.74 21.89
C LYS A 375 11.90 3.08 22.65
N ALA A 376 13.06 2.83 22.06
CA ALA A 376 14.36 3.16 22.65
C ALA A 376 14.48 4.67 22.93
N ARG A 377 14.05 5.51 21.99
CA ARG A 377 14.03 6.98 22.15
C ARG A 377 13.17 7.41 23.34
N LYS A 378 11.96 6.84 23.47
CA LYS A 378 11.05 7.16 24.57
C LYS A 378 11.64 6.75 25.92
N GLU A 379 12.16 5.52 26.01
CA GLU A 379 12.78 4.98 27.23
C GLU A 379 13.98 5.83 27.68
N LEU A 380 14.84 6.23 26.74
CA LEU A 380 15.99 7.12 27.02
C LEU A 380 15.60 8.51 27.50
N LEU A 381 14.43 9.01 27.10
CA LEU A 381 13.94 10.32 27.52
C LEU A 381 13.35 10.29 28.94
N THR A 382 12.75 9.16 29.32
CA THR A 382 12.03 8.98 30.59
C THR A 382 12.89 8.41 31.73
N ASP A 383 13.87 7.56 31.42
CA ASP A 383 14.63 6.83 32.44
C ASP A 383 15.73 7.71 33.08
N THR A 384 15.95 7.52 34.37
CA THR A 384 17.00 8.17 35.16
C THR A 384 18.38 7.57 34.85
N ASP A 385 18.47 6.27 34.54
CA ASP A 385 19.73 5.60 34.16
C ASP A 385 19.85 5.40 32.64
N ARG A 386 20.12 6.52 31.96
CA ARG A 386 20.19 6.59 30.50
C ARG A 386 21.30 5.73 29.90
N LEU A 387 22.43 5.55 30.62
CA LEU A 387 23.57 4.78 30.11
C LEU A 387 23.24 3.29 30.06
N LYS A 388 22.53 2.78 31.07
CA LYS A 388 22.05 1.40 31.09
C LYS A 388 21.03 1.14 29.98
N VAL A 389 20.09 2.05 29.78
CA VAL A 389 19.10 1.97 28.69
C VAL A 389 19.79 1.98 27.32
N TYR A 390 20.78 2.86 27.11
CA TYR A 390 21.56 2.91 25.87
C TYR A 390 22.21 1.55 25.56
N ARG A 391 22.97 0.98 26.51
CA ARG A 391 23.66 -0.31 26.31
C ARG A 391 22.69 -1.45 26.03
N LYS A 392 21.55 -1.48 26.74
CA LYS A 392 20.48 -2.47 26.51
C LYS A 392 19.99 -2.44 25.06
N TRP A 393 19.71 -1.25 24.52
CA TRP A 393 19.23 -1.11 23.14
C TRP A 393 20.34 -1.34 22.11
N GLU A 394 21.57 -0.92 22.39
CA GLU A 394 22.73 -1.20 21.54
C GLU A 394 22.93 -2.71 21.33
N THR A 395 22.91 -3.51 22.40
CA THR A 395 22.99 -4.97 22.28
C THR A 395 21.84 -5.55 21.46
N ARG A 396 20.62 -5.03 21.64
CA ARG A 396 19.45 -5.49 20.87
C ARG A 396 19.59 -5.21 19.38
N PHE A 397 20.09 -4.04 19.00
CA PHE A 397 20.27 -3.68 17.59
C PHE A 397 21.43 -4.44 16.93
N LYS A 398 22.54 -4.67 17.64
CA LYS A 398 23.64 -5.54 17.16
C LYS A 398 23.19 -6.97 16.90
N ASN A 399 22.31 -7.51 17.75
CA ASN A 399 21.83 -8.88 17.63
C ASN A 399 20.82 -9.11 16.49
N LYS A 400 20.31 -8.05 15.84
CA LYS A 400 19.31 -8.16 14.75
C LYS A 400 19.87 -8.66 13.42
N LYS A 401 21.20 -8.78 13.27
CA LYS A 401 21.87 -9.16 12.01
C LYS A 401 21.41 -8.33 10.81
N LEU A 402 21.11 -7.05 11.04
CA LEU A 402 20.64 -6.09 10.03
C LEU A 402 21.50 -4.82 10.12
N PRO A 403 22.55 -4.68 9.29
CA PRO A 403 23.50 -3.57 9.39
C PRO A 403 22.84 -2.20 9.32
N GLU A 404 21.81 -2.06 8.48
CA GLU A 404 21.08 -0.80 8.34
C GLU A 404 20.38 -0.38 9.63
N ALA A 405 19.84 -1.35 10.39
CA ALA A 405 19.18 -1.05 11.67
C ALA A 405 20.17 -0.59 12.73
N GLU A 406 21.39 -1.13 12.73
CA GLU A 406 22.48 -0.69 13.62
C GLU A 406 22.89 0.76 13.30
N VAL A 407 23.07 1.09 12.02
CA VAL A 407 23.36 2.46 11.58
C VAL A 407 22.23 3.42 11.98
N MET A 408 20.97 3.02 11.78
CA MET A 408 19.81 3.81 12.20
C MET A 408 19.82 4.10 13.70
N PHE A 409 20.13 3.09 14.51
CA PHE A 409 20.24 3.24 15.97
C PHE A 409 21.31 4.28 16.32
N TYR A 410 22.56 4.11 15.85
CA TYR A 410 23.64 5.05 16.18
C TYR A 410 23.34 6.47 15.71
N HIS A 411 22.83 6.65 14.49
CA HIS A 411 22.44 7.96 13.98
C HIS A 411 21.36 8.62 14.85
N ALA A 412 20.36 7.85 15.28
CA ALA A 412 19.32 8.35 16.18
C ALA A 412 19.88 8.75 17.55
N MET A 413 20.82 7.97 18.10
CA MET A 413 21.44 8.28 19.40
C MET A 413 22.30 9.53 19.33
N THR A 414 23.09 9.72 18.27
CA THR A 414 23.86 10.95 18.05
C THR A 414 22.95 12.18 17.95
N ASN A 415 21.79 12.07 17.29
CA ASN A 415 20.83 13.16 17.20
C ASN A 415 20.21 13.52 18.56
N ILE A 416 19.91 12.53 19.39
CA ILE A 416 19.44 12.77 20.77
C ILE A 416 20.51 13.49 21.59
N GLN A 417 21.77 13.05 21.51
CA GLN A 417 22.88 13.70 22.21
C GLN A 417 23.05 15.16 21.78
N LYS A 418 22.98 15.45 20.47
CA LYS A 418 23.02 16.82 19.93
C LYS A 418 21.85 17.67 20.44
N GLN A 419 20.63 17.14 20.45
CA GLN A 419 19.46 17.85 20.97
C GLN A 419 19.61 18.21 22.45
N TRP A 420 20.18 17.33 23.26
CA TRP A 420 20.45 17.62 24.67
C TRP A 420 21.56 18.65 24.86
N ALA A 421 22.63 18.60 24.07
CA ALA A 421 23.68 19.61 24.11
C ALA A 421 23.12 21.02 23.80
N LEU A 422 22.24 21.12 22.80
CA LEU A 422 21.55 22.37 22.45
C LEU A 422 20.58 22.83 23.54
N GLN A 423 19.84 21.92 24.18
CA GLN A 423 18.96 22.27 25.30
C GLN A 423 19.75 22.80 26.50
N LYS A 424 20.90 22.19 26.83
CA LYS A 424 21.78 22.68 27.90
C LYS A 424 22.32 24.09 27.61
N GLN A 425 22.68 24.38 26.36
CA GLN A 425 23.15 25.71 25.96
C GLN A 425 22.05 26.78 26.04
N ARG A 426 20.79 26.43 25.72
CA ARG A 426 19.64 27.35 25.85
C ARG A 426 19.27 27.69 27.29
N VAL A 427 19.50 26.79 28.23
CA VAL A 427 19.22 27.03 29.67
C VAL A 427 20.30 27.91 30.32
N VAL A 428 21.49 28.01 29.71
CA VAL A 428 22.64 28.75 30.26
C VAL A 428 22.74 30.19 29.71
N ALA A 429 21.99 30.55 28.66
CA ALA A 429 21.90 31.93 28.18
C ALA A 429 20.81 32.70 28.97
N PRO A 430 21.16 33.60 29.91
CA PRO A 430 20.17 34.43 30.56
C PRO A 430 19.67 35.49 29.57
N THR A 431 18.37 35.76 29.62
CA THR A 431 17.75 37.01 29.16
C THR A 431 18.64 38.19 29.52
N THR A 432 19.19 38.82 28.48
CA THR A 432 19.82 40.13 28.55
C THR A 432 18.76 41.22 28.60
#